data_AF-A0A0P8CAU2-F1
#
_entry.id   AF-A0A0P8CAU2-F1
#
_cell.length_a   1.000
_cell.length_b   1.000
_cell.length_c   1.000
_cell.angle_alpha   90.00
_cell.angle_beta   90.00
_cell.angle_gamma   90.00
#
_symmetry.space_group_name_H-M   'P 1'
#
loop_
_entity.id
_entity.type
_entity.pdbx_description
1 polymer ?
#
loop_
_entity_poly.entity_id
_entity_poly.type
_entity_poly.pdbx_seq_one_letter_code
_entity_poly.pdbx_strand_id
1 'polypeptide(L)'
;MLHTQVRTNSPNIFCNFEDIDGGITALTIEKKNINAIYDDIFPDKGKTLDETKHIVSNEFKIIKEFNAKFEKNVLISLNDKPPTEAVKNLIYISDEKEKELHDHLDKGDFKVQMPYELLFLNKQTNGAFLLGIGSYFPFELFPFFMDISDYSEDVALVYENIDDKFDAFISCLNNLKYDDGRFVYFSMDVGAAAAFGKKTFEYKDKVNKLLGNNYFGIMSAPSSAYIPPEFRLRNYLSETHNNTFFMGAGTSSCLEI
;
A
#
# COMPACT_ATOMS: atom_id res chain seq x y z
N MET A 1 6.04 -0.87 -10.35
CA MET A 1 6.39 0.08 -11.42
C MET A 1 5.11 0.82 -11.78
N LEU A 2 4.96 2.08 -11.35
CA LEU A 2 3.78 2.89 -11.67
C LEU A 2 3.94 3.44 -13.08
N HIS A 3 3.23 2.85 -14.04
CA HIS A 3 3.11 3.41 -15.39
C HIS A 3 2.06 4.53 -15.35
N THR A 4 2.49 5.76 -15.06
CA THR A 4 1.60 6.93 -15.14
C THR A 4 1.52 7.40 -16.58
N GLN A 5 0.36 7.24 -17.23
CA GLN A 5 0.09 7.91 -18.50
C GLN A 5 -0.44 9.32 -18.25
N VAL A 6 0.35 10.32 -18.65
CA VAL A 6 0.05 11.74 -18.48
C VAL A 6 -0.88 12.20 -19.60
N ARG A 7 -2.00 12.89 -19.28
CA ARG A 7 -2.96 13.43 -20.26
C ARG A 7 -2.66 14.91 -20.57
N THR A 8 -3.29 15.45 -21.62
CA THR A 8 -3.09 16.79 -22.21
C THR A 8 -3.39 18.01 -21.32
N ASN A 9 -3.62 17.84 -20.01
CA ASN A 9 -3.80 18.92 -19.01
C ASN A 9 -3.25 18.52 -17.62
N SER A 10 -2.37 17.54 -17.55
CA SER A 10 -1.69 17.17 -16.30
C SER A 10 -0.62 18.21 -15.92
N PRO A 11 -0.20 18.30 -14.64
CA PRO A 11 0.82 19.23 -14.19
C PRO A 11 2.08 19.15 -15.05
N ASN A 12 2.68 20.30 -15.36
CA ASN A 12 3.95 20.34 -16.09
C ASN A 12 5.03 19.61 -15.26
N ILE A 13 5.42 18.43 -15.73
CA ILE A 13 6.56 17.71 -15.19
C ILE A 13 7.80 18.31 -15.82
N PHE A 14 8.55 19.09 -15.06
CA PHE A 14 9.87 19.53 -15.45
C PHE A 14 10.85 18.39 -15.13
N CYS A 15 11.28 17.67 -16.16
CA CYS A 15 12.29 16.62 -16.08
C CYS A 15 13.34 16.92 -17.14
N ASN A 16 14.63 16.81 -16.80
CA ASN A 16 15.73 16.95 -17.76
C ASN A 16 15.98 15.67 -18.57
N PHE A 17 15.25 14.58 -18.28
CA PHE A 17 15.37 13.27 -18.93
C PHE A 17 16.81 12.71 -18.98
N GLU A 18 17.72 13.22 -18.15
CA GLU A 18 19.02 12.60 -17.97
C GLU A 18 18.79 11.32 -17.17
N ASP A 19 19.15 10.20 -17.80
CA ASP A 19 19.13 8.89 -17.18
C ASP A 19 20.17 8.90 -16.05
N ILE A 20 19.71 8.90 -14.81
CA ILE A 20 20.57 8.85 -13.61
C ILE A 20 20.95 7.40 -13.25
N ASP A 21 20.78 6.45 -14.18
CA ASP A 21 20.86 5.01 -13.95
C ASP A 21 20.02 4.59 -12.72
N GLY A 22 20.30 3.43 -12.13
CA GLY A 22 19.76 3.04 -10.83
C GLY A 22 20.29 3.95 -9.71
N GLY A 23 19.62 5.07 -9.48
CA GLY A 23 19.93 6.01 -8.40
C GLY A 23 19.05 5.80 -7.16
N ILE A 24 19.67 5.82 -5.98
CA ILE A 24 18.94 5.97 -4.71
C ILE A 24 19.10 7.43 -4.29
N THR A 25 17.99 8.17 -4.19
CA THR A 25 17.98 9.49 -3.56
C THR A 25 17.58 9.34 -2.10
N ALA A 26 18.47 9.73 -1.19
CA ALA A 26 18.19 9.77 0.23
C ALA A 26 18.10 11.23 0.70
N LEU A 27 17.02 11.57 1.39
CA LEU A 27 16.91 12.81 2.15
C LEU A 27 17.21 12.48 3.62
N THR A 28 18.28 13.07 4.17
CA THR A 28 18.61 12.97 5.59
C THR A 28 18.30 14.29 6.27
N ILE A 29 17.49 14.25 7.33
CA ILE A 29 17.16 15.43 8.14
C ILE A 29 17.86 15.30 9.49
N GLU A 30 18.96 16.03 9.65
CA GLU A 30 19.75 16.05 10.90
C GLU A 30 19.29 17.19 11.82
N LYS A 31 18.06 17.09 12.32
CA LYS A 31 17.50 18.05 13.29
C LYS A 31 17.05 17.33 14.55
N LYS A 32 17.18 18.02 15.69
CA LYS A 32 16.57 17.57 16.95
C LYS A 32 15.08 17.86 16.92
N ASN A 33 14.31 17.08 17.69
CA ASN A 33 12.87 17.28 17.87
C ASN A 33 12.06 17.17 16.57
N ILE A 34 12.50 16.34 15.63
CA ILE A 34 11.67 15.92 14.49
C ILE A 34 10.73 14.82 14.99
N ASN A 35 9.46 14.94 14.68
CA ASN A 35 8.49 13.89 14.94
C ASN A 35 8.20 13.17 13.62
N ALA A 36 8.53 11.89 13.57
CA ALA A 36 8.34 11.03 12.40
C ALA A 36 7.23 10.04 12.72
N ILE A 37 6.19 10.04 11.88
CA ILE A 37 4.99 9.25 12.08
C ILE A 37 4.78 8.39 10.85
N TYR A 38 4.43 7.14 11.09
CA TYR A 38 3.91 6.23 10.08
C TYR A 38 2.58 5.70 10.59
N ASP A 39 1.65 5.47 9.68
CA ASP A 39 0.41 4.81 9.98
C ASP A 39 -0.09 4.04 8.75
N ASP A 40 -1.03 3.13 8.98
CA ASP A 40 -1.72 2.41 7.94
C ASP A 40 -3.24 2.43 8.19
N ILE A 41 -4.02 2.14 7.16
CA ILE A 41 -5.49 2.14 7.24
C ILE A 41 -6.06 0.85 7.88
N PHE A 42 -5.20 -0.07 8.29
CA PHE A 42 -5.56 -1.42 8.72
C PHE A 42 -5.62 -1.52 10.24
N PRO A 43 -6.36 -2.49 10.80
CA PRO A 43 -6.38 -2.72 12.24
C PRO A 43 -5.01 -3.15 12.79
N ASP A 44 -4.89 -3.16 14.11
CA ASP A 44 -3.73 -3.75 14.77
C ASP A 44 -3.66 -5.26 14.51
N LYS A 45 -2.45 -5.83 14.42
CA LYS A 45 -2.26 -7.28 14.38
C LYS A 45 -2.52 -7.95 15.73
N GLY A 46 -2.71 -9.27 15.68
CA GLY A 46 -2.82 -10.11 16.85
C GLY A 46 -1.47 -10.33 17.56
N LYS A 47 -1.53 -10.82 18.81
CA LYS A 47 -0.36 -11.29 19.55
C LYS A 47 0.15 -12.63 19.02
N THR A 48 -0.70 -13.34 18.29
CA THR A 48 -0.39 -14.61 17.62
C THR A 48 -0.77 -14.54 16.15
N LEU A 49 -0.23 -15.47 15.37
CA LEU A 49 -0.58 -15.62 13.96
C LEU A 49 -2.07 -15.92 13.77
N ASP A 50 -2.66 -16.76 14.64
CA ASP A 50 -4.08 -17.13 14.57
C ASP A 50 -5.01 -15.95 14.90
N GLU A 51 -4.65 -15.14 15.89
CA GLU A 51 -5.36 -13.88 16.16
C GLU A 51 -5.29 -12.94 14.95
N THR A 52 -4.13 -12.86 14.31
CA THR A 52 -3.94 -12.04 13.09
C THR A 52 -4.78 -12.58 11.93
N LYS A 53 -4.82 -13.90 11.73
CA LYS A 53 -5.71 -14.54 10.73
C LYS A 53 -7.17 -14.14 10.96
N HIS A 54 -7.62 -14.14 12.21
CA HIS A 54 -8.98 -13.72 12.55
C HIS A 54 -9.23 -12.24 12.23
N ILE A 55 -8.32 -11.35 12.60
CA ILE A 55 -8.40 -9.91 12.31
C ILE A 55 -8.47 -9.68 10.80
N VAL A 56 -7.57 -10.32 10.04
CA VAL A 56 -7.55 -10.25 8.58
C VAL A 56 -8.85 -10.74 7.96
N SER A 57 -9.45 -11.82 8.47
CA SER A 57 -10.71 -12.34 7.92
C SER A 57 -11.91 -11.41 8.12
N ASN A 58 -11.84 -10.51 9.09
CA ASN A 58 -12.86 -9.48 9.32
C ASN A 58 -12.62 -8.22 8.46
N GLU A 59 -11.35 -7.92 8.19
CA GLU A 59 -10.92 -6.75 7.43
C GLU A 59 -11.04 -6.95 5.92
N PHE A 60 -10.62 -8.12 5.43
CA PHE A 60 -10.58 -8.47 4.02
C PHE A 60 -11.59 -9.57 3.71
N LYS A 61 -12.20 -9.51 2.52
CA LYS A 61 -12.99 -10.64 2.03
C LYS A 61 -12.06 -11.71 1.46
N ILE A 62 -11.90 -12.81 2.18
CA ILE A 62 -11.15 -13.97 1.69
C ILE A 62 -11.91 -14.62 0.53
N ILE A 63 -11.28 -14.67 -0.65
CA ILE A 63 -11.85 -15.32 -1.84
C ILE A 63 -11.42 -16.78 -1.88
N LYS A 64 -10.12 -17.04 -1.65
CA LYS A 64 -9.55 -18.38 -1.68
C LYS A 64 -8.21 -18.43 -0.95
N GLU A 65 -7.97 -19.52 -0.24
CA GLU A 65 -6.68 -19.83 0.35
C GLU A 65 -5.87 -20.78 -0.55
N PHE A 66 -4.55 -20.63 -0.51
CA PHE A 66 -3.58 -21.38 -1.30
C PHE A 66 -2.43 -21.81 -0.43
N ASN A 67 -1.85 -22.96 -0.78
CA ASN A 67 -0.50 -23.30 -0.40
C ASN A 67 0.46 -22.70 -1.44
N ALA A 68 1.27 -21.75 -1.00
CA ALA A 68 2.26 -21.07 -1.81
C ALA A 68 3.59 -21.83 -1.79
N LYS A 69 4.21 -21.91 -2.96
CA LYS A 69 5.58 -22.39 -3.09
C LYS A 69 6.44 -21.24 -3.60
N PHE A 70 7.62 -21.14 -3.02
CA PHE A 70 8.56 -20.09 -3.34
C PHE A 70 9.93 -20.66 -3.71
N GLU A 71 10.66 -19.92 -4.54
CA GLU A 71 12.08 -20.12 -4.78
C GLU A 71 12.80 -18.79 -4.55
N LYS A 72 13.62 -18.73 -3.50
CA LYS A 72 14.19 -17.47 -3.00
C LYS A 72 13.08 -16.43 -2.84
N ASN A 73 13.22 -15.27 -3.49
CA ASN A 73 12.27 -14.18 -3.42
C ASN A 73 11.25 -14.16 -4.59
N VAL A 74 10.90 -15.33 -5.12
CA VAL A 74 9.97 -15.48 -6.23
C VAL A 74 8.84 -16.43 -5.87
N LEU A 75 7.59 -16.00 -6.10
CA LEU A 75 6.40 -16.84 -5.93
C LEU A 75 6.27 -17.67 -7.20
N ILE A 76 6.53 -18.98 -7.06
CA ILE A 76 6.57 -19.89 -8.21
C ILE A 76 5.24 -20.61 -8.42
N SER A 77 4.47 -20.88 -7.36
CA SER A 77 3.15 -21.49 -7.52
C SER A 77 2.20 -21.25 -6.36
N LEU A 78 0.90 -21.35 -6.65
CA LEU A 78 -0.21 -21.41 -5.71
C LEU A 78 -0.99 -22.70 -5.98
N ASN A 79 -1.02 -23.64 -5.03
CA ASN A 79 -1.57 -25.00 -5.21
C ASN A 79 -1.04 -25.68 -6.48
N ASP A 80 0.29 -25.71 -6.64
CA ASP A 80 1.03 -26.30 -7.77
C ASP A 80 0.73 -25.72 -9.15
N LYS A 81 0.07 -24.55 -9.21
CA LYS A 81 -0.18 -23.81 -10.46
C LYS A 81 0.59 -22.50 -10.51
N PRO A 82 0.99 -22.01 -11.71
CA PRO A 82 1.51 -20.65 -11.85
C PRO A 82 0.55 -19.63 -11.20
N PRO A 83 1.04 -18.62 -10.45
CA PRO A 83 0.16 -17.78 -9.65
C PRO A 83 -0.88 -17.02 -10.49
N THR A 84 -0.54 -16.59 -11.71
CA THR A 84 -1.49 -15.97 -12.65
C THR A 84 -2.62 -16.93 -13.03
N GLU A 85 -2.33 -18.20 -13.32
CA GLU A 85 -3.33 -19.23 -13.65
C GLU A 85 -4.21 -19.53 -12.43
N ALA A 86 -3.60 -19.62 -11.25
CA ALA A 86 -4.29 -19.98 -10.01
C ALA A 86 -5.40 -19.00 -9.63
N VAL A 87 -5.24 -17.72 -9.99
CA VAL A 87 -6.18 -16.64 -9.66
C VAL A 87 -7.06 -16.17 -10.83
N LYS A 88 -6.73 -16.56 -12.07
CA LYS A 88 -7.40 -16.05 -13.28
C LYS A 88 -8.92 -16.14 -13.24
N ASN A 89 -9.47 -17.27 -12.78
CA ASN A 89 -10.93 -17.46 -12.75
C ASN A 89 -11.59 -16.96 -11.44
N LEU A 90 -10.82 -16.38 -10.53
CA LEU A 90 -11.28 -15.93 -9.21
C LEU A 90 -11.37 -14.40 -9.13
N ILE A 91 -10.51 -13.71 -9.87
CA ILE A 91 -10.48 -12.25 -9.96
C ILE A 91 -11.57 -11.75 -10.94
N TYR A 92 -11.87 -12.54 -11.98
CA TYR A 92 -12.93 -12.28 -12.94
C TYR A 92 -14.25 -12.85 -12.44
N ILE A 93 -14.90 -12.15 -11.51
CA ILE A 93 -16.29 -12.44 -11.16
C ILE A 93 -17.19 -11.52 -12.00
N SER A 94 -17.71 -12.13 -13.08
CA SER A 94 -18.69 -11.70 -14.11
C SER A 94 -18.13 -11.15 -15.43
N ASP A 95 -18.67 -11.67 -16.55
CA ASP A 95 -18.44 -11.17 -17.93
C ASP A 95 -18.80 -9.67 -18.07
N GLU A 96 -19.68 -9.16 -17.19
CA GLU A 96 -20.00 -7.73 -17.10
C GLU A 96 -18.79 -6.88 -16.67
N LYS A 97 -17.97 -7.36 -15.73
CA LYS A 97 -16.79 -6.60 -15.26
C LYS A 97 -15.63 -6.60 -16.24
N GLU A 98 -15.47 -7.66 -17.05
CA GLU A 98 -14.48 -7.69 -18.13
C GLU A 98 -14.84 -6.65 -19.20
N LYS A 99 -16.12 -6.59 -19.60
CA LYS A 99 -16.62 -5.58 -20.52
C LYS A 99 -16.51 -4.16 -19.96
N GLU A 100 -16.84 -3.96 -18.69
CA GLU A 100 -16.71 -2.68 -18.01
C GLU A 100 -15.24 -2.23 -17.91
N LEU A 101 -14.31 -3.14 -17.63
CA LEU A 101 -12.86 -2.88 -17.63
C LEU A 101 -12.35 -2.48 -19.03
N HIS A 102 -12.78 -3.18 -20.09
CA HIS A 102 -12.44 -2.84 -21.47
C HIS A 102 -13.03 -1.50 -21.92
N ASP A 103 -14.30 -1.23 -21.60
CA ASP A 103 -14.96 0.04 -21.90
C ASP A 103 -14.31 1.24 -21.16
N HIS A 104 -13.71 1.00 -19.99
CA HIS A 104 -12.98 2.00 -19.21
C HIS A 104 -11.56 2.23 -19.75
N LEU A 105 -10.87 1.16 -20.17
CA LEU A 105 -9.57 1.24 -20.85
C LEU A 105 -9.65 2.06 -22.13
N ASP A 106 -10.67 1.85 -22.96
CA ASP A 106 -10.87 2.58 -24.22
C ASP A 106 -11.18 4.08 -24.00
N LYS A 107 -11.68 4.45 -22.82
CA LYS A 107 -11.95 5.85 -22.41
C LYS A 107 -10.78 6.47 -21.65
N GLY A 108 -9.70 5.72 -21.43
CA GLY A 108 -8.53 6.10 -20.65
C GLY A 108 -8.75 6.14 -19.14
N ASP A 109 -9.92 5.71 -18.64
CA ASP A 109 -10.26 5.73 -17.22
C ASP A 109 -9.67 4.50 -16.51
N PHE A 110 -8.41 4.63 -16.10
CA PHE A 110 -7.71 3.58 -15.36
C PHE A 110 -8.15 3.56 -13.90
N LYS A 111 -8.77 2.46 -13.45
CA LYS A 111 -8.78 2.12 -12.02
C LYS A 111 -7.38 1.61 -11.65
N VAL A 112 -6.57 2.49 -11.05
CA VAL A 112 -5.20 2.15 -10.61
C VAL A 112 -5.20 1.23 -9.38
N GLN A 113 -6.27 1.26 -8.59
CA GLN A 113 -6.42 0.35 -7.45
C GLN A 113 -6.79 -1.04 -7.94
N MET A 114 -5.96 -2.02 -7.58
CA MET A 114 -6.24 -3.44 -7.73
C MET A 114 -6.80 -3.95 -6.40
N PRO A 115 -8.13 -4.11 -6.25
CA PRO A 115 -8.70 -4.54 -4.98
C PRO A 115 -8.46 -6.03 -4.70
N TYR A 116 -7.88 -6.77 -5.65
CA TYR A 116 -7.55 -8.18 -5.50
C TYR A 116 -6.07 -8.33 -5.19
N GLU A 117 -5.77 -8.98 -4.08
CA GLU A 117 -4.42 -9.02 -3.53
C GLU A 117 -4.12 -10.42 -2.98
N LEU A 118 -2.86 -10.81 -3.06
CA LEU A 118 -2.34 -11.93 -2.26
C LEU A 118 -1.92 -11.39 -0.91
N LEU A 119 -2.52 -11.94 0.15
CA LEU A 119 -2.22 -11.65 1.52
C LEU A 119 -1.27 -12.71 2.08
N PHE A 120 -0.16 -12.26 2.62
CA PHE A 120 0.86 -13.09 3.24
C PHE A 120 0.99 -12.73 4.71
N LEU A 121 1.16 -13.73 5.55
CA LEU A 121 1.33 -13.56 6.99
C LEU A 121 2.76 -13.89 7.42
N ASN A 122 3.36 -13.00 8.20
CA ASN A 122 4.70 -13.18 8.74
C ASN A 122 4.63 -13.97 10.06
N LYS A 123 5.30 -15.12 10.10
CA LYS A 123 5.36 -16.05 11.25
C LYS A 123 6.21 -15.51 12.40
N GLN A 124 7.14 -14.60 12.13
CA GLN A 124 8.02 -14.00 13.12
C GLN A 124 7.36 -12.80 13.82
N THR A 125 6.75 -11.91 13.05
CA THR A 125 6.17 -10.67 13.58
C THR A 125 4.67 -10.79 13.85
N ASN A 126 3.99 -11.81 13.33
CA ASN A 126 2.52 -11.86 13.21
C ASN A 126 1.93 -10.72 12.35
N GLY A 127 2.75 -10.02 11.57
CA GLY A 127 2.27 -9.02 10.62
C GLY A 127 1.76 -9.62 9.31
N ALA A 128 1.35 -8.76 8.40
CA ALA A 128 0.93 -9.12 7.05
C ALA A 128 1.53 -8.17 6.02
N PHE A 129 1.59 -8.62 4.77
CA PHE A 129 1.68 -7.72 3.63
C PHE A 129 0.73 -8.16 2.52
N LEU A 130 0.39 -7.19 1.69
CA LEU A 130 -0.47 -7.35 0.53
C LEU A 130 0.37 -7.20 -0.74
N LEU A 131 0.10 -8.05 -1.72
CA LEU A 131 0.63 -7.94 -3.07
C LEU A 131 -0.52 -7.89 -4.06
N GLY A 132 -0.71 -6.74 -4.69
CA GLY A 132 -1.68 -6.61 -5.77
C GLY A 132 -1.45 -7.65 -6.85
N ILE A 133 -2.52 -8.36 -7.23
CA ILE A 133 -2.49 -9.35 -8.30
C ILE A 133 -3.52 -8.97 -9.37
N GLY A 134 -3.03 -8.71 -10.58
CA GLY A 134 -3.85 -8.13 -11.66
C GLY A 134 -3.51 -8.69 -13.03
N SER A 135 -4.44 -8.51 -13.97
CA SER A 135 -4.39 -9.01 -15.35
C SER A 135 -3.33 -8.36 -16.25
N TYR A 136 -2.62 -7.35 -15.75
CA TYR A 136 -1.61 -6.58 -16.50
C TYR A 136 -0.18 -7.10 -16.37
N PHE A 137 0.06 -8.16 -15.58
CA PHE A 137 1.38 -8.78 -15.52
C PHE A 137 1.54 -9.82 -16.63
N PRO A 138 2.41 -9.61 -17.64
CA PRO A 138 2.65 -10.60 -18.69
C PRO A 138 3.53 -11.77 -18.22
N PHE A 139 3.80 -11.88 -16.91
CA PHE A 139 4.76 -12.81 -16.34
C PHE A 139 4.06 -13.85 -15.47
N GLU A 140 4.45 -15.12 -15.65
CA GLU A 140 3.99 -16.25 -14.84
C GLU A 140 4.66 -16.32 -13.46
N LEU A 141 5.67 -15.48 -13.21
CA LEU A 141 6.43 -15.40 -11.97
C LEU A 141 6.27 -14.01 -11.34
N PHE A 142 6.12 -13.98 -10.03
CA PHE A 142 6.00 -12.74 -9.26
C PHE A 142 7.27 -12.55 -8.41
N PRO A 143 8.26 -11.78 -8.89
CA PRO A 143 9.38 -11.39 -8.06
C PRO A 143 8.87 -10.43 -6.98
N PHE A 144 9.28 -10.65 -5.75
CA PHE A 144 9.01 -9.75 -4.64
C PHE A 144 10.34 -9.31 -4.01
N PHE A 145 10.34 -8.11 -3.45
CA PHE A 145 11.55 -7.49 -2.87
C PHE A 145 11.70 -7.79 -1.37
N MET A 146 11.06 -8.85 -0.88
CA MET A 146 11.05 -9.20 0.54
C MET A 146 11.65 -10.58 0.78
N ASP A 147 12.34 -10.71 1.91
CA ASP A 147 12.75 -12.02 2.40
C ASP A 147 11.51 -12.78 2.89
N ILE A 148 11.27 -13.96 2.32
CA ILE A 148 10.08 -14.76 2.59
C ILE A 148 10.31 -15.90 3.56
N SER A 149 11.54 -16.10 4.06
CA SER A 149 11.83 -17.18 5.03
C SER A 149 10.86 -17.14 6.22
N ASP A 150 10.48 -15.93 6.61
CA ASP A 150 9.65 -15.66 7.77
C ASP A 150 8.16 -15.69 7.47
N TYR A 151 7.74 -15.96 6.23
CA TYR A 151 6.32 -15.96 5.85
C TYR A 151 5.71 -17.35 5.81
N SER A 152 4.41 -17.40 6.09
CA SER A 152 3.58 -18.60 5.97
C SER A 152 3.42 -19.02 4.51
N GLU A 153 3.47 -20.32 4.23
CA GLU A 153 3.06 -20.85 2.93
C GLU A 153 1.54 -20.76 2.72
N ASP A 154 0.75 -20.61 3.80
CA ASP A 154 -0.68 -20.32 3.69
C ASP A 154 -0.88 -18.86 3.23
N VAL A 155 -1.27 -18.69 1.97
CA VAL A 155 -1.51 -17.39 1.32
C VAL A 155 -2.97 -17.28 0.93
N ALA A 156 -3.58 -16.12 1.13
CA ALA A 156 -4.97 -15.88 0.76
C ALA A 156 -5.07 -14.92 -0.41
N LEU A 157 -5.86 -15.25 -1.44
CA LEU A 157 -6.41 -14.25 -2.34
C LEU A 157 -7.56 -13.55 -1.62
N VAL A 158 -7.41 -12.24 -1.48
CA VAL A 158 -8.35 -11.39 -0.76
C VAL A 158 -8.88 -10.28 -1.65
N TYR A 159 -10.03 -9.74 -1.25
CA TYR A 159 -10.57 -8.49 -1.75
C TYR A 159 -10.52 -7.43 -0.65
N GLU A 160 -9.84 -6.32 -0.93
CA GLU A 160 -9.67 -5.17 -0.04
C GLU A 160 -10.97 -4.33 0.00
N ASN A 161 -11.53 -4.13 1.18
CA ASN A 161 -12.68 -3.24 1.39
C ASN A 161 -12.18 -1.89 1.94
N ILE A 162 -12.30 -0.83 1.15
CA ILE A 162 -11.73 0.48 1.49
C ILE A 162 -12.73 1.64 1.47
N ASP A 163 -13.99 1.40 1.09
CA ASP A 163 -14.97 2.44 0.83
C ASP A 163 -15.24 3.34 2.07
N ASP A 164 -15.10 2.80 3.27
CA ASP A 164 -15.28 3.47 4.55
C ASP A 164 -13.98 4.03 5.15
N LYS A 165 -12.83 3.85 4.49
CA LYS A 165 -11.49 4.23 5.01
C LYS A 165 -10.98 5.57 4.51
N PHE A 166 -11.84 6.43 3.95
CA PHE A 166 -11.43 7.71 3.37
C PHE A 166 -10.52 8.54 4.28
N ASP A 167 -10.88 8.70 5.55
CA ASP A 167 -10.09 9.52 6.48
C ASP A 167 -8.82 8.84 6.99
N ALA A 168 -8.72 7.51 6.85
CA ALA A 168 -7.57 6.75 7.33
C ALA A 168 -6.32 6.99 6.47
N PHE A 169 -6.45 7.34 5.19
CA PHE A 169 -5.30 7.60 4.32
C PHE A 169 -4.45 8.82 4.72
N ILE A 170 -4.97 9.68 5.59
CA ILE A 170 -4.23 10.81 6.17
C ILE A 170 -4.03 10.65 7.68
N SER A 171 -4.18 9.44 8.22
CA SER A 171 -4.18 9.20 9.67
C SER A 171 -2.85 9.55 10.35
N CYS A 172 -1.74 9.50 9.62
CA CYS A 172 -0.45 10.00 10.12
C CYS A 172 -0.54 11.45 10.63
N LEU A 173 -1.39 12.30 10.03
CA LEU A 173 -1.57 13.70 10.45
C LEU A 173 -2.33 13.85 11.78
N ASN A 174 -3.04 12.81 12.24
CA ASN A 174 -3.77 12.85 13.51
C ASN A 174 -2.84 12.66 14.73
N ASN A 175 -1.58 12.31 14.50
CA ASN A 175 -0.61 11.97 15.55
C ASN A 175 0.55 12.99 15.66
N LEU A 176 0.37 14.18 15.09
CA LEU A 176 1.32 15.29 15.23
C LEU A 176 1.50 15.66 16.70
N LYS A 177 2.72 16.06 17.06
CA LYS A 177 3.13 16.24 18.46
C LYS A 177 3.22 17.72 18.85
N TYR A 178 3.48 18.60 17.89
CA TYR A 178 3.71 20.01 18.14
C TYR A 178 2.53 20.87 17.64
N ASP A 179 2.16 21.88 18.40
CA ASP A 179 1.10 22.83 18.09
C ASP A 179 1.66 24.23 17.73
N ASP A 180 2.97 24.32 17.49
CA ASP A 180 3.73 25.55 17.24
C ASP A 180 3.77 25.94 15.74
N GLY A 181 2.95 25.31 14.90
CA GLY A 181 2.83 25.62 13.48
C GLY A 181 4.03 25.18 12.63
N ARG A 182 4.75 24.15 13.06
CA ARG A 182 5.86 23.52 12.33
C ARG A 182 5.49 23.09 10.91
N PHE A 183 6.53 22.93 10.10
CA PHE A 183 6.35 22.47 8.74
C PHE A 183 6.07 20.97 8.74
N VAL A 184 5.02 20.56 8.03
CA VAL A 184 4.67 19.14 7.91
C VAL A 184 4.89 18.67 6.48
N TYR A 185 5.78 17.70 6.32
CA TYR A 185 5.87 16.90 5.09
C TYR A 185 5.06 15.63 5.28
N PHE A 186 4.22 15.24 4.32
CA PHE A 186 3.55 13.94 4.37
C PHE A 186 3.43 13.27 3.01
N SER A 187 3.40 11.93 3.06
CA SER A 187 3.10 11.07 1.92
C SER A 187 1.87 10.22 2.26
N MET A 188 0.91 10.17 1.34
CA MET A 188 -0.20 9.24 1.41
C MET A 188 -0.24 8.35 0.18
N ASP A 189 -0.76 7.14 0.33
CA ASP A 189 -0.87 6.20 -0.78
C ASP A 189 -1.72 6.75 -1.94
N VAL A 190 -1.14 6.72 -3.14
CA VAL A 190 -1.76 7.06 -4.41
C VAL A 190 -2.99 6.18 -4.72
N GLY A 191 -3.07 4.99 -4.13
CA GLY A 191 -4.26 4.13 -4.14
C GLY A 191 -5.54 4.88 -3.75
N ALA A 192 -5.45 5.86 -2.85
CA ALA A 192 -6.57 6.71 -2.44
C ALA A 192 -7.22 7.48 -3.61
N ALA A 193 -6.44 7.85 -4.64
CA ALA A 193 -6.97 8.56 -5.80
C ALA A 193 -7.85 7.65 -6.67
N ALA A 194 -7.45 6.39 -6.83
CA ALA A 194 -8.24 5.42 -7.58
C ALA A 194 -9.45 4.90 -6.80
N ALA A 195 -9.28 4.74 -5.49
CA ALA A 195 -10.31 4.39 -4.53
C ALA A 195 -11.50 5.35 -4.52
N PHE A 196 -11.21 6.65 -4.37
CA PHE A 196 -12.23 7.64 -4.03
C PHE A 196 -12.48 8.67 -5.14
N GLY A 197 -11.73 8.61 -6.24
CA GLY A 197 -11.92 9.44 -7.43
C GLY A 197 -11.95 10.93 -7.10
N LYS A 198 -13.06 11.60 -7.41
CA LYS A 198 -13.20 13.05 -7.16
C LYS A 198 -13.21 13.41 -5.68
N LYS A 199 -13.60 12.49 -4.79
CA LYS A 199 -13.63 12.74 -3.34
C LYS A 199 -12.21 12.97 -2.80
N THR A 200 -11.17 12.45 -3.44
CA THR A 200 -9.76 12.67 -3.10
C THR A 200 -9.39 14.16 -3.08
N PHE A 201 -10.07 15.02 -3.84
CA PHE A 201 -9.84 16.47 -3.78
C PHE A 201 -10.21 17.08 -2.41
N GLU A 202 -11.09 16.43 -1.63
CA GLU A 202 -11.47 16.86 -0.27
C GLU A 202 -10.30 16.71 0.72
N TYR A 203 -9.28 15.88 0.43
CA TYR A 203 -8.09 15.80 1.29
C TYR A 203 -7.40 17.16 1.42
N LYS A 204 -7.37 17.97 0.35
CA LYS A 204 -6.77 19.31 0.41
C LYS A 204 -7.43 20.16 1.49
N ASP A 205 -8.76 20.17 1.53
CA ASP A 205 -9.52 20.97 2.50
C ASP A 205 -9.37 20.42 3.92
N LYS A 206 -9.36 19.09 4.08
CA LYS A 206 -9.13 18.42 5.37
C LYS A 206 -7.74 18.70 5.91
N VAL A 207 -6.70 18.54 5.09
CA VAL A 207 -5.31 18.81 5.46
C VAL A 207 -5.11 20.30 5.76
N ASN A 208 -5.66 21.20 4.94
CA ASN A 208 -5.58 22.64 5.20
C ASN A 208 -6.29 23.04 6.50
N LYS A 209 -7.40 22.37 6.84
CA LYS A 209 -8.08 22.57 8.13
C LYS A 209 -7.25 22.07 9.31
N LEU A 210 -6.49 20.99 9.14
CA LEU A 210 -5.62 20.42 10.18
C LEU A 210 -4.32 21.20 10.37
N LEU A 211 -3.68 21.63 9.28
CA LEU A 211 -2.28 22.11 9.28
C LEU A 211 -2.14 23.59 8.91
N GLY A 212 -3.21 24.26 8.48
CA GLY A 212 -3.12 25.59 7.88
C GLY A 212 -2.32 25.54 6.58
N ASN A 213 -1.40 26.49 6.38
CA ASN A 213 -0.66 26.66 5.11
C ASN A 213 0.81 26.18 5.16
N ASN A 214 1.27 25.59 6.27
CA ASN A 214 2.69 25.23 6.45
C ASN A 214 2.94 23.73 6.25
N TYR A 215 2.58 23.20 5.07
CA TYR A 215 2.76 21.79 4.77
C TYR A 215 3.13 21.55 3.30
N PHE A 216 3.68 20.36 3.03
CA PHE A 216 3.85 19.81 1.69
C PHE A 216 3.41 18.34 1.69
N GLY A 217 2.40 18.02 0.89
CA GLY A 217 1.84 16.69 0.78
C GLY A 217 2.06 16.09 -0.60
N ILE A 218 2.44 14.81 -0.65
CA ILE A 218 2.53 14.05 -1.89
C ILE A 218 1.63 12.81 -1.85
N MET A 219 1.10 12.44 -3.01
CA MET A 219 0.56 11.10 -3.25
C MET A 219 1.68 10.25 -3.85
N SER A 220 2.04 9.15 -3.20
CA SER A 220 3.11 8.25 -3.65
C SER A 220 2.67 6.80 -3.60
N ALA A 221 3.49 5.88 -4.09
CA ALA A 221 3.33 4.48 -3.70
C ALA A 221 3.33 4.35 -2.15
N PRO A 222 2.73 3.29 -1.60
CA PRO A 222 2.73 3.03 -0.16
C PRO A 222 4.13 3.17 0.44
N SER A 223 4.24 4.02 1.45
CA SER A 223 5.47 4.21 2.20
C SER A 223 5.82 2.96 3.00
N SER A 224 7.12 2.61 3.02
CA SER A 224 7.70 1.74 4.04
C SER A 224 8.41 2.57 5.10
N ALA A 225 8.45 2.11 6.33
CA ALA A 225 9.16 2.80 7.41
C ALA A 225 9.93 1.82 8.29
N TYR A 226 11.11 2.24 8.76
CA TYR A 226 11.69 1.68 9.99
C TYR A 226 11.35 2.62 11.14
N ILE A 227 10.69 2.11 12.18
CA ILE A 227 10.25 2.90 13.34
C ILE A 227 10.80 2.24 14.60
N PRO A 228 11.75 2.87 15.31
CA PRO A 228 12.21 2.36 16.60
C PRO A 228 11.05 2.15 17.59
N PRO A 229 11.14 1.17 18.51
CA PRO A 229 10.05 0.83 19.43
C PRO A 229 9.46 2.02 20.20
N GLU A 230 10.28 2.98 20.60
CA GLU A 230 9.88 4.17 21.34
C GLU A 230 9.04 5.19 20.55
N PHE A 231 9.02 5.09 19.22
CA PHE A 231 8.22 5.94 18.34
C PHE A 231 7.00 5.21 17.75
N ARG A 232 6.80 3.94 18.11
CA ARG A 232 5.69 3.14 17.60
C ARG A 232 4.38 3.58 18.27
N LEU A 233 3.37 3.91 17.45
CA LEU A 233 2.06 4.34 17.98
C LEU A 233 1.15 3.17 18.33
N ARG A 234 1.23 2.07 17.57
CA ARG A 234 0.36 0.89 17.73
C ARG A 234 0.97 -0.39 17.17
N ASN A 235 0.27 -1.50 17.30
CA ASN A 235 0.73 -2.80 16.81
C ASN A 235 0.32 -2.98 15.34
N TYR A 236 1.00 -2.30 14.43
CA TYR A 236 0.65 -2.28 13.01
C TYR A 236 0.58 -3.69 12.39
N LEU A 237 -0.47 -3.93 11.61
CA LEU A 237 -0.58 -5.11 10.77
C LEU A 237 0.56 -5.18 9.74
N SER A 238 1.00 -4.03 9.24
CA SER A 238 2.05 -3.89 8.23
C SER A 238 3.48 -4.22 8.70
N GLU A 239 3.70 -4.73 9.91
CA GLU A 239 5.06 -5.08 10.39
C GLU A 239 5.60 -6.33 9.67
N THR A 240 6.41 -6.13 8.63
CA THR A 240 6.99 -7.18 7.78
C THR A 240 8.34 -7.69 8.26
N HIS A 241 9.04 -6.92 9.08
CA HIS A 241 10.23 -7.34 9.82
C HIS A 241 10.29 -6.56 11.14
N ASN A 242 11.19 -6.94 12.06
CA ASN A 242 11.29 -6.25 13.36
C ASN A 242 11.45 -4.74 13.16
N ASN A 243 10.47 -3.97 13.67
CA ASN A 243 10.42 -2.51 13.56
C ASN A 243 10.40 -1.96 12.13
N THR A 244 10.13 -2.81 11.13
CA THR A 244 10.05 -2.44 9.72
C THR A 244 8.63 -2.69 9.22
N PHE A 245 8.03 -1.67 8.63
CA PHE A 245 6.64 -1.63 8.27
C PHE A 245 6.50 -1.40 6.78
N PHE A 246 5.74 -2.26 6.13
CA PHE A 246 5.41 -2.17 4.72
C PHE A 246 4.07 -2.85 4.46
N MET A 247 3.22 -2.19 3.69
CA MET A 247 2.02 -2.78 3.14
C MET A 247 1.92 -2.38 1.67
N GLY A 248 1.44 -3.28 0.82
CA GLY A 248 1.29 -3.01 -0.62
C GLY A 248 0.21 -1.98 -0.96
N ALA A 249 -0.53 -1.49 0.04
CA ALA A 249 -1.56 -0.46 -0.05
C ALA A 249 -1.71 0.24 1.32
N GLY A 250 -2.38 1.39 1.34
CA GLY A 250 -3.01 1.94 2.53
C GLY A 250 -2.07 2.48 3.61
N THR A 251 -0.80 2.77 3.29
CA THR A 251 0.14 3.36 4.27
C THR A 251 0.31 4.86 4.04
N SER A 252 0.60 5.58 5.13
CA SER A 252 0.93 7.00 5.11
C SER A 252 2.07 7.28 6.07
N SER A 253 2.84 8.33 5.79
CA SER A 253 3.90 8.80 6.68
C SER A 253 3.95 10.32 6.70
N CYS A 254 4.36 10.90 7.82
CA CYS A 254 4.62 12.32 7.90
C CYS A 254 5.81 12.65 8.80
N LEU A 255 6.40 13.81 8.53
CA LEU A 255 7.51 14.41 9.27
C LEU A 255 7.10 15.81 9.69
N GLU A 256 7.21 16.10 10.98
CA GLU A 256 6.97 17.40 11.57
C GLU A 256 8.31 18.04 11.94
N ILE A 257 8.67 19.13 11.24
CA ILE A 257 10.03 19.69 11.13
C ILE A 257 10.10 21.13 11.65
#